data_AF-A0A4Q9DYX6-F1
#
_entry.id   AF-A0A4Q9DYX6-F1
#
_cell.length_a   1.000
_cell.length_b   1.000
_cell.length_c   1.000
_cell.angle_alpha   90.00
_cell.angle_beta   90.00
_cell.angle_gamma   90.00
#
_symmetry.space_group_name_H-M   'P 1'
#
loop_
_entity.id
_entity.type
_entity.pdbx_description
1 polymer ?
#
loop_
_entity_poly.entity_id
_entity_poly.type
_entity_poly.pdbx_seq_one_letter_code
_entity_poly.pdbx_strand_id
1 'polypeptide(L)'
;MSVTFDPEHDTPAVFKQYGDRMGIDYGGWNLLTGTEKETADVSKSFGVMVQKMQDGTFVHNVTSLFLVDQAGIIRKVFPMGEDMNNEEIIKMIRSLAESK
;
A
#
# COMPACT_ATOMS: atom_id res chain seq x y z
N MET A 1 -3.17 4.78 -2.55
CA MET A 1 -2.96 3.65 -3.48
C MET A 1 -2.64 2.41 -2.66
N SER A 2 -2.89 1.23 -3.21
CA SER A 2 -2.51 -0.06 -2.60
C SER A 2 -1.82 -0.93 -3.65
N VAL A 3 -0.80 -1.67 -3.22
CA VAL A 3 -0.05 -2.62 -4.07
C VAL A 3 -0.26 -4.01 -3.47
N THR A 4 -0.67 -4.98 -4.29
CA THR A 4 -0.75 -6.38 -3.83
C THR A 4 0.65 -6.99 -3.70
N PHE A 5 0.81 -7.94 -2.78
CA PHE A 5 1.96 -8.84 -2.73
C PHE A 5 1.64 -10.25 -3.27
N ASP A 6 0.40 -10.52 -3.66
CA ASP A 6 -0.06 -11.79 -4.26
C ASP A 6 -0.64 -11.55 -5.67
N PRO A 7 0.18 -11.13 -6.65
CA PRO A 7 -0.31 -10.78 -7.98
C PRO A 7 -0.82 -11.97 -8.80
N GLU A 8 -0.46 -13.21 -8.44
CA GLU A 8 -0.99 -14.40 -9.11
C GLU A 8 -2.50 -14.56 -8.85
N HIS A 9 -2.96 -14.22 -7.64
CA HIS A 9 -4.38 -14.18 -7.29
C HIS A 9 -5.03 -12.84 -7.67
N ASP A 10 -4.37 -11.74 -7.28
CA ASP A 10 -4.85 -10.37 -7.42
C ASP A 10 -4.61 -9.83 -8.84
N THR A 11 -5.19 -10.51 -9.82
CA THR A 11 -5.30 -10.00 -11.19
C THR A 11 -6.05 -8.66 -11.21
N PRO A 12 -5.92 -7.82 -12.26
CA PRO A 12 -6.61 -6.53 -12.31
C PRO A 12 -8.13 -6.63 -12.08
N ALA A 13 -8.77 -7.69 -12.60
CA ALA A 13 -10.20 -7.91 -12.41
C ALA A 13 -10.55 -8.30 -10.96
N VAL A 14 -9.80 -9.23 -10.36
CA VAL A 14 -10.02 -9.71 -8.98
C VAL A 14 -9.75 -8.58 -7.98
N PHE A 15 -8.65 -7.84 -8.15
CA PHE A 15 -8.27 -6.78 -7.23
C PHE A 15 -9.23 -5.58 -7.35
N LYS A 16 -9.76 -5.31 -8.56
CA LYS A 16 -10.86 -4.35 -8.72
C LYS A 16 -12.12 -4.79 -7.97
N GLN A 17 -12.54 -6.05 -8.09
CA GLN A 17 -13.70 -6.57 -7.34
C GLN A 17 -13.50 -6.47 -5.81
N TYR A 18 -12.27 -6.64 -5.33
CA TYR A 18 -11.93 -6.34 -3.94
C TYR A 18 -12.16 -4.86 -3.61
N GLY A 19 -11.61 -3.93 -4.40
CA GLY A 19 -11.80 -2.51 -4.17
C GLY A 19 -13.26 -2.04 -4.24
N ASP A 20 -14.06 -2.61 -5.15
CA ASP A 20 -15.49 -2.35 -5.27
C ASP A 20 -16.23 -2.77 -3.97
N ARG A 21 -15.90 -3.93 -3.40
CA ARG A 21 -16.45 -4.41 -2.12
C ARG A 21 -16.04 -3.55 -0.93
N MET A 22 -14.84 -2.96 -0.98
CA MET A 22 -14.32 -2.08 0.06
C MET A 22 -14.79 -0.62 -0.09
N GLY A 23 -15.52 -0.29 -1.15
CA GLY A 23 -16.00 1.07 -1.42
C GLY A 23 -14.88 2.06 -1.76
N ILE A 24 -13.82 1.61 -2.42
CA ILE A 24 -12.69 2.46 -2.79
C ILE A 24 -13.11 3.51 -3.83
N ASP A 25 -12.75 4.77 -3.58
CA ASP A 25 -12.86 5.85 -4.57
C ASP A 25 -11.66 5.87 -5.51
N TYR A 26 -11.87 5.38 -6.73
CA TYR A 26 -10.85 5.32 -7.78
C TYR A 26 -10.47 6.70 -8.36
N GLY A 27 -11.15 7.79 -7.98
CA GLY A 27 -10.76 9.15 -8.36
C GLY A 27 -9.41 9.59 -7.77
N GLY A 28 -8.96 8.94 -6.69
CA GLY A 28 -7.66 9.19 -6.05
C GLY A 28 -6.95 7.95 -5.52
N TRP A 29 -7.60 6.79 -5.50
CA TRP A 29 -7.02 5.56 -4.97
C TRP A 29 -6.85 4.48 -6.05
N ASN A 30 -5.59 4.26 -6.44
CA ASN A 30 -5.24 3.20 -7.38
C ASN A 30 -4.92 1.87 -6.66
N LEU A 31 -5.38 0.76 -7.24
CA LEU A 31 -5.00 -0.59 -6.88
C LEU A 31 -4.02 -1.12 -7.93
N LEU A 32 -2.85 -1.55 -7.50
CA LEU A 32 -1.72 -1.92 -8.36
C LEU A 32 -1.38 -3.40 -8.20
N THR A 33 -1.21 -4.06 -9.33
CA THR A 33 -0.75 -5.45 -9.47
C THR A 33 0.28 -5.53 -10.60
N GLY A 34 0.93 -6.68 -10.79
CA GLY A 34 2.01 -6.87 -11.76
C GLY A 34 2.51 -8.31 -11.80
N THR A 35 3.80 -8.51 -12.03
CA THR A 35 4.47 -9.80 -11.84
C THR A 35 4.86 -10.00 -10.38
N GLU A 36 5.06 -11.25 -9.94
CA GLU A 36 5.58 -11.55 -8.59
C GLU A 36 6.89 -10.83 -8.30
N LYS A 37 7.77 -10.70 -9.31
CA LYS A 37 9.03 -9.97 -9.17
C LYS A 37 8.80 -8.47 -8.93
N GLU A 38 7.91 -7.84 -9.69
CA GLU A 38 7.65 -6.41 -9.56
C GLU A 38 7.04 -6.06 -8.19
N THR A 39 6.05 -6.82 -7.73
CA THR A 39 5.41 -6.57 -6.44
C THR A 39 6.34 -6.89 -5.27
N ALA A 40 7.20 -7.90 -5.39
CA ALA A 40 8.24 -8.19 -4.41
C ALA A 40 9.31 -7.10 -4.36
N ASP A 41 9.76 -6.59 -5.52
CA ASP A 41 10.74 -5.50 -5.59
C ASP A 41 10.17 -4.20 -4.99
N VAL A 42 8.90 -3.89 -5.26
CA VAL A 42 8.20 -2.77 -4.60
C VAL A 42 8.16 -2.98 -3.10
N SER A 43 7.66 -4.12 -2.61
CA SER A 43 7.59 -4.41 -1.16
C SER A 43 8.94 -4.22 -0.48
N LYS A 44 10.00 -4.78 -1.09
CA LYS A 44 11.38 -4.66 -0.60
C LYS A 44 11.87 -3.22 -0.57
N SER A 45 11.52 -2.39 -1.55
CA SER A 45 11.91 -0.96 -1.58
C SER A 45 11.32 -0.15 -0.42
N PHE A 46 10.20 -0.62 0.15
CA PHE A 46 9.57 -0.05 1.35
C PHE A 46 10.01 -0.75 2.65
N GLY A 47 10.97 -1.66 2.59
CA GLY A 47 11.41 -2.46 3.75
C GLY A 47 10.38 -3.50 4.21
N VAL A 48 9.38 -3.80 3.36
CA VAL A 48 8.38 -4.83 3.62
C VAL A 48 8.93 -6.18 3.19
N MET A 49 9.00 -7.11 4.14
CA MET A 49 9.30 -8.51 3.89
C MET A 49 7.99 -9.26 3.71
N VAL A 50 7.91 -10.01 2.61
CA VAL A 50 6.79 -10.90 2.30
C VAL A 50 7.36 -12.28 1.99
N GLN A 51 6.76 -13.32 2.56
CA GLN A 51 7.12 -14.70 2.33
C GLN A 51 5.87 -15.53 2.03
N LYS A 52 5.83 -16.16 0.87
CA LYS A 52 4.80 -17.13 0.49
C LYS A 52 5.10 -18.48 1.15
N MET A 53 4.10 -19.07 1.79
CA MET A 53 4.17 -20.35 2.48
C MET A 53 3.73 -21.49 1.55
N GLN A 54 4.05 -22.73 1.95
CA GLN A 54 3.74 -23.91 1.14
C GLN A 54 2.24 -24.13 0.94
N ASP A 55 1.41 -23.66 1.87
CA ASP A 55 -0.05 -23.72 1.80
C ASP A 55 -0.68 -22.57 0.99
N GLY A 56 0.15 -21.72 0.38
CA GLY A 56 -0.30 -20.55 -0.39
C GLY A 56 -0.60 -19.31 0.45
N THR A 57 -0.47 -19.37 1.78
CA THR A 57 -0.60 -18.19 2.64
C THR A 57 0.65 -17.31 2.58
N PHE A 58 0.56 -16.09 3.12
CA PHE A 58 1.68 -15.15 3.19
C PHE A 58 1.97 -14.75 4.62
N VAL A 59 3.25 -14.73 4.97
CA VAL A 59 3.76 -14.07 6.17
C VAL A 59 4.38 -12.74 5.74
N HIS A 60 4.00 -11.65 6.39
CA HIS A 60 4.56 -10.33 6.11
C HIS A 60 4.73 -9.49 7.37
N ASN A 61 5.64 -8.52 7.33
CA ASN A 61 5.85 -7.58 8.43
C ASN A 61 5.13 -6.23 8.26
N VAL A 62 4.29 -6.06 7.22
CA VAL A 62 3.60 -4.79 6.99
C VAL A 62 2.52 -4.55 8.06
N THR A 63 2.70 -3.48 8.83
CA THR A 63 1.77 -2.98 9.84
C THR A 63 1.53 -1.46 9.71
N SER A 64 1.95 -0.89 8.57
CA SER A 64 2.13 0.56 8.44
C SER A 64 1.61 1.11 7.13
N LEU A 65 1.18 2.38 7.18
CA LEU A 65 0.87 3.22 6.03
C LEU A 65 2.06 4.14 5.73
N PHE A 66 2.46 4.23 4.46
CA PHE A 66 3.59 5.05 4.02
C PHE A 66 3.11 6.34 3.35
N LEU A 67 3.66 7.48 3.77
CA LEU A 67 3.48 8.76 3.11
C LEU A 67 4.71 9.08 2.26
N VAL A 68 4.51 9.11 0.95
CA VAL A 68 5.53 9.37 -0.06
C VAL A 68 5.25 10.71 -0.73
N ASP A 69 6.27 11.56 -0.86
CA ASP A 69 6.13 12.86 -1.54
C ASP A 69 6.30 12.77 -3.07
N GLN A 70 6.19 13.92 -3.76
CA GLN A 70 6.30 13.99 -5.21
C GLN A 70 7.70 13.65 -5.74
N ALA A 71 8.74 13.71 -4.91
CA ALA A 71 10.09 13.30 -5.25
C ALA A 71 10.32 11.79 -5.04
N GLY A 72 9.30 11.04 -4.61
CA GLY A 72 9.40 9.62 -4.32
C GLY A 72 10.04 9.32 -2.96
N ILE A 73 10.14 10.30 -2.07
CA ILE A 73 10.78 10.14 -0.76
C ILE A 73 9.73 9.79 0.29
N ILE A 74 9.99 8.75 1.08
CA ILE A 74 9.17 8.41 2.25
C ILE A 74 9.37 9.51 3.31
N ARG A 75 8.32 10.27 3.59
CA ARG A 75 8.33 11.36 4.58
C ARG A 75 7.93 10.88 5.97
N LYS A 76 7.06 9.87 6.02
CA LYS A 76 6.54 9.32 7.27
C LYS A 76 6.02 7.91 7.07
N VAL A 77 6.13 7.10 8.10
CA VAL A 77 5.50 5.78 8.24
C VAL A 77 4.58 5.86 9.44
N PHE A 78 3.31 5.54 9.26
CA PHE A 78 2.27 5.58 10.29
C PHE A 78 1.87 4.17 10.69
N PRO A 79 1.61 3.89 11.97
CA PRO A 79 1.03 2.62 12.37
C PRO A 79 -0.40 2.50 11.82
N MET A 80 -0.81 1.27 11.52
CA MET A 80 -2.20 0.92 11.21
C MET A 80 -2.84 0.19 12.40
N GLY A 81 -4.17 0.15 12.43
CA GLY A 81 -4.91 -0.47 13.54
C GLY A 81 -5.29 0.55 14.61
N GLU A 82 -5.23 0.14 15.88
CA GLU A 82 -5.69 0.95 17.02
C GLU A 82 -4.90 2.25 17.19
N ASP A 83 -3.61 2.24 16.84
CA ASP A 83 -2.71 3.40 16.94
C ASP A 83 -2.81 4.37 15.74
N MET A 84 -3.69 4.10 14.77
CA MET A 84 -3.79 4.91 13.56
C MET A 84 -4.42 6.28 13.85
N ASN A 85 -3.65 7.36 13.65
CA ASN A 85 -4.10 8.73 13.83
C ASN A 85 -4.39 9.43 12.48
N ASN A 86 -5.66 9.44 12.08
CA ASN A 86 -6.09 10.04 10.82
C ASN A 86 -5.89 11.57 10.77
N GLU A 87 -5.98 12.26 11.90
CA GLU A 87 -5.77 13.72 11.95
C GLU A 87 -4.31 14.08 11.66
N GLU A 88 -3.37 13.33 12.24
CA GLU A 88 -1.93 13.50 11.96
C GLU A 88 -1.61 13.21 10.49
N ILE A 89 -2.16 12.13 9.94
CA ILE A 89 -1.97 11.75 8.53
C ILE A 89 -2.43 12.89 7.61
N ILE A 90 -3.66 13.40 7.81
CA ILE A 90 -4.21 14.49 7.00
C ILE A 90 -3.39 15.77 7.15
N LYS A 91 -2.97 16.11 8.37
CA LYS A 91 -2.12 17.29 8.63
C LYS A 91 -0.80 17.20 7.86
N MET A 92 -0.14 16.05 7.86
CA MET A 92 1.11 15.83 7.14
C MET A 92 0.93 15.91 5.62
N ILE A 93 -0.16 15.34 5.10
CA ILE A 93 -0.49 15.44 3.67
C ILE A 93 -0.65 16.90 3.24
N ARG A 94 -1.42 17.69 4.00
CA ARG A 94 -1.64 19.12 3.71
C ARG A 94 -0.34 19.92 3.77
N SER A 95 0.48 19.70 4.79
CA SER A 95 1.77 20.37 4.93
C SER A 95 2.71 20.12 3.73
N LEU A 96 2.71 18.90 3.17
CA LEU A 96 3.52 18.59 1.98
C LEU A 96 2.92 19.13 0.68
N ALA A 97 1.59 19.24 0.61
CA ALA A 97 0.91 19.82 -0.55
C ALA A 97 1.11 21.34 -0.63
N GLU A 98 1.18 22.02 0.53
CA GLU A 98 1.35 23.46 0.66
C GLU A 98 2.81 23.92 0.54
N SER A 99 3.79 23.03 0.77
CA SER A 99 5.23 23.37 0.71
C SER A 99 5.78 23.50 -0.71
N LYS A 100 4.94 23.92 -1.67
CA LYS A 100 5.29 24.15 -3.08
C LYS A 100 5.62 25.60 -3.35
#